data_AF-A0A849N3P2-F1
#
_entry.id   AF-A0A849N3P2-F1
#
_cell.length_a   1.000
_cell.length_b   1.000
_cell.length_c   1.000
_cell.angle_alpha   90.00
_cell.angle_beta   90.00
_cell.angle_gamma   90.00
#
_symmetry.space_group_name_H-M   'P 1'
#
loop_
_entity.id
_entity.type
_entity.pdbx_description
1 polymer ?
#
loop_
_entity_poly.entity_id
_entity_poly.type
_entity_poly.pdbx_seq_one_letter_code
_entity_poly.pdbx_strand_id
1 'polypeptide(L)' 'MRATPLVAETESETADHSALRLMLSYVEAECLRMGATDAARHAALAASLMPEQPRNAGVTAVATTARRPRGARLH' A
#
# COMPACT_ATOMS: atom_id res chain seq x y z
N MET A 1 -15.91 30.54 21.99
CA MET A 1 -15.59 29.09 21.91
C MET A 1 -14.52 28.91 20.86
N ARG A 2 -13.29 28.58 21.25
CA ARG A 2 -12.20 28.22 20.33
C ARG A 2 -12.08 26.70 20.35
N ALA A 3 -12.24 26.06 19.19
CA ALA A 3 -11.83 24.68 19.00
C ALA A 3 -10.32 24.61 19.20
N THR A 4 -9.88 23.97 20.27
CA THR A 4 -8.51 23.46 20.38
C THR A 4 -8.34 22.47 19.23
N PRO A 5 -7.42 22.71 18.28
CA PRO A 5 -7.04 21.64 17.38
C PRO A 5 -6.50 20.54 18.31
N LEU A 6 -7.04 19.32 18.22
CA LEU A 6 -6.28 18.16 18.65
C LEU A 6 -5.09 18.11 17.69
N VAL A 7 -4.08 18.87 18.10
CA VAL A 7 -2.68 18.52 18.12
C VAL A 7 -2.55 17.00 18.08
N ALA A 8 -2.67 16.45 16.88
CA ALA A 8 -2.04 15.21 16.48
C ALA A 8 -0.56 15.54 16.27
N GLU A 9 0.07 16.07 17.33
CA GLU A 9 1.52 16.04 17.48
C GLU A 9 1.86 14.57 17.53
N THR A 10 2.20 14.02 16.37
CA THR A 10 3.49 13.41 16.05
C THR A 10 4.37 12.97 17.24
N GLU A 11 3.79 12.39 18.27
CA GLU A 11 4.52 11.58 19.23
C GLU A 11 4.70 10.22 18.55
N SER A 12 5.80 10.12 17.82
CA SER A 12 6.35 8.91 17.25
C SER A 12 6.86 7.99 18.38
N GLU A 13 6.04 7.75 19.40
CA GLU A 13 6.24 6.78 20.46
C GLU A 13 5.99 5.41 19.84
N THR A 14 7.09 4.74 19.46
CA THR A 14 7.19 3.36 18.94
C THR A 14 5.83 2.68 18.78
N ALA A 15 5.19 2.88 17.62
CA ALA A 15 3.87 2.30 17.38
C ALA A 15 3.91 0.80 17.72
N ASP A 16 3.06 0.38 18.67
CA ASP A 16 3.06 -0.99 19.16
C ASP A 16 2.90 -1.94 17.97
N HIS A 17 3.98 -2.66 17.66
CA HIS A 17 4.02 -3.56 16.50
C HIS A 17 2.95 -4.65 16.60
N SER A 18 2.52 -5.03 17.81
CA SER A 18 1.44 -5.99 17.99
C SER A 18 0.08 -5.39 17.61
N ALA A 19 -0.19 -4.15 18.02
CA ALA A 19 -1.39 -3.42 17.64
C ALA A 19 -1.44 -3.18 16.12
N LEU A 20 -0.31 -2.76 15.52
CA LEU A 20 -0.21 -2.61 14.06
C LEU A 20 -0.49 -3.91 13.32
N ARG A 21 0.06 -5.04 13.78
CA ARG A 21 -0.22 -6.34 13.17
C ARG A 21 -1.69 -6.72 13.28
N LEU A 22 -2.32 -6.52 14.43
CA LEU A 22 -3.75 -6.78 14.61
C LEU A 22 -4.61 -5.95 13.66
N MET A 23 -4.28 -4.66 13.51
CA MET A 23 -4.97 -3.78 12.56
C MET A 23 -4.80 -4.26 11.12
N LEU A 24 -3.58 -4.64 10.73
CA LEU A 24 -3.31 -5.13 9.38
C LEU A 24 -3.98 -6.48 9.09
N SER A 25 -4.02 -7.41 10.06
CA SER A 25 -4.75 -8.67 9.95
C SER A 25 -6.25 -8.45 9.71
N TYR A 26 -6.83 -7.46 10.38
CA TYR A 26 -8.24 -7.11 10.15
C TYR A 26 -8.45 -6.57 8.74
N VAL A 27 -7.59 -5.65 8.28
CA VAL A 27 -7.66 -5.11 6.91
C VAL A 27 -7.54 -6.22 5.87
N GLU A 28 -6.63 -7.18 6.05
CA GLU A 28 -6.49 -8.34 5.17
C GLU A 28 -7.78 -9.17 5.10
N ALA A 29 -8.37 -9.49 6.26
CA ALA A 29 -9.62 -10.24 6.33
C ALA A 29 -10.76 -9.51 5.60
N GLU A 30 -10.84 -8.19 5.74
CA GLU A 30 -11.83 -7.38 5.02
C GLU A 30 -11.57 -7.33 3.51
N CYS A 31 -10.31 -7.23 3.08
CA CYS A 31 -9.95 -7.31 1.66
C CYS A 31 -10.37 -8.66 1.05
N LEU A 32 -10.19 -9.77 1.77
CA LEU A 32 -10.64 -11.08 1.33
C LEU A 32 -12.18 -11.15 1.23
N ARG A 33 -12.88 -10.51 2.15
CA ARG A 33 -14.35 -10.49 2.20
C ARG A 33 -14.96 -9.64 1.07
N MET A 34 -14.33 -8.53 0.71
CA MET A 34 -14.75 -7.65 -0.40
C MET A 34 -14.33 -8.17 -1.79
N GLY A 35 -13.22 -8.92 -1.85
CA GLY A 35 -12.68 -9.45 -3.11
C GLY A 35 -11.67 -8.52 -3.78
N ALA A 36 -10.91 -9.09 -4.73
CA ALA A 36 -9.69 -8.49 -5.26
C ALA A 36 -9.91 -7.12 -5.94
N THR A 37 -10.97 -6.97 -6.73
CA THR A 37 -11.21 -5.74 -7.51
C THR A 37 -11.53 -4.55 -6.61
N ASP A 38 -12.42 -4.73 -5.63
CA ASP A 38 -12.81 -3.65 -4.71
C ASP A 38 -11.67 -3.35 -3.73
N ALA A 39 -10.96 -4.37 -3.24
CA ALA A 39 -9.75 -4.18 -2.45
C ALA A 39 -8.68 -3.36 -3.20
N ALA A 40 -8.44 -3.66 -4.48
CA ALA A 40 -7.49 -2.91 -5.31
C ALA A 40 -7.91 -1.44 -5.49
N ARG A 41 -9.22 -1.18 -5.67
CA ARG A 41 -9.75 0.20 -5.71
C ARG A 41 -9.48 0.94 -4.40
N HIS A 42 -9.75 0.31 -3.26
CA HIS A 42 -9.52 0.90 -1.94
C HIS A 42 -8.03 1.19 -1.70
N ALA A 43 -7.15 0.25 -2.09
CA ALA A 43 -5.70 0.44 -2.00
C ALA A 43 -5.20 1.60 -2.89
N ALA A 44 -5.70 1.71 -4.12
CA ALA A 44 -5.34 2.80 -5.02
C ALA A 44 -5.79 4.17 -4.47
N LEU A 45 -7.00 4.26 -3.91
CA LEU A 45 -7.49 5.48 -3.28
C LEU A 45 -6.63 5.85 -2.07
N ALA A 46 -6.31 4.90 -1.18
CA ALA A 46 -5.44 5.14 -0.03
C ALA A 46 -4.04 5.63 -0.46
N ALA A 47 -3.44 5.00 -1.49
CA ALA A 47 -2.15 5.40 -2.02
C ALA A 47 -2.16 6.83 -2.58
N SER A 48 -3.25 7.25 -3.24
CA SER A 48 -3.39 8.61 -3.78
C SER A 48 -3.46 9.71 -2.71
N LEU A 49 -3.78 9.34 -1.46
CA LEU A 49 -3.84 10.26 -0.32
C LEU A 49 -2.51 10.34 0.43
N MET A 50 -1.54 9.47 0.13
CA MET A 50 -0.24 9.51 0.78
C MET A 50 0.59 10.67 0.21
N PRO A 51 1.26 11.45 1.06
CA PRO A 51 2.18 12.47 0.58
C PRO A 51 3.28 11.81 -0.27
N GLU A 52 3.67 12.46 -1.37
CA GLU A 52 4.77 12.00 -2.22
C GLU A 52 6.03 11.83 -1.38
N GLN A 53 6.35 10.59 -1.07
CA GLN A 53 7.56 10.26 -0.34
C GLN A 53 8.73 10.37 -1.34
N PRO A 54 9.79 11.15 -1.03
CA PRO A 54 10.94 11.22 -1.91
C PRO A 54 11.43 9.80 -2.15
N ARG A 55 11.43 9.40 -3.43
CA ARG A 55 11.68 8.04 -3.90
C ARG A 55 13.08 7.59 -3.49
N ASN A 56 13.22 7.08 -2.27
CA ASN A 56 14.32 6.20 -1.94
C ASN A 56 14.00 4.87 -2.62
N ALA A 57 14.54 4.73 -3.83
CA ALA A 57 14.39 3.61 -4.74
C ALA A 57 14.94 2.31 -4.13
N GLY A 58 14.13 1.65 -3.29
CA GLY A 58 14.54 0.45 -2.56
C GLY A 58 13.50 -0.68 -2.53
N VAL A 59 12.37 -0.56 -3.23
CA VAL A 59 11.48 -1.70 -3.45
C VAL A 59 11.46 -1.99 -4.93
N THR A 60 12.30 -2.95 -5.31
CA THR A 60 12.28 -3.60 -6.61
C THR A 60 10.87 -4.06 -6.93
N ALA A 61 10.17 -3.30 -7.75
CA ALA A 61 9.13 -3.86 -8.60
C ALA A 61 9.81 -5.01 -9.36
N VAL A 62 9.48 -6.25 -8.98
CA VAL A 62 9.77 -7.41 -9.80
C VAL A 62 8.94 -7.21 -11.07
N ALA A 63 9.52 -6.50 -12.03
CA ALA A 63 9.13 -6.55 -13.40
C ALA A 63 9.44 -7.99 -13.83
N THR A 64 8.43 -8.85 -13.72
CA THR A 64 8.45 -10.18 -14.32
C THR A 64 8.54 -9.95 -15.83
N THR A 65 9.77 -9.80 -16.33
CA THR A 65 10.12 -9.92 -17.74
C THR A 65 9.82 -11.34 -18.18
N ALA A 66 8.53 -11.64 -18.41
CA ALA A 66 8.12 -12.76 -19.22
C ALA A 66 8.47 -12.41 -20.67
N ARG A 67 9.74 -12.65 -21.00
CA ARG A 67 10.36 -12.56 -22.32
C ARG A 67 9.56 -13.43 -23.29
N ARG A 68 8.62 -12.82 -24.01
CA ARG A 68 7.89 -13.46 -25.12
C ARG A 68 8.92 -13.83 -26.20
N PRO A 69 9.14 -15.12 -26.54
CA PRO A 69 10.06 -15.46 -27.62
C PRO A 69 9.42 -15.02 -28.94
N ARG A 70 9.94 -13.92 -29.50
CA ARG A 70 9.68 -13.52 -30.89
C ARG A 70 10.40 -14.50 -31.81
N GLY A 71 9.82 -15.68 -32.00
CA GLY A 71 10.21 -16.61 -33.07
C GLY A 71 9.70 -16.08 -34.40
N ALA A 72 10.50 -15.21 -35.02
CA ALA A 72 10.32 -14.84 -36.42
C ALA A 72 10.59 -16.07 -37.31
N ARG A 73 9.65 -16.33 -38.24
CA ARG A 73 9.84 -17.22 -39.38
C ARG A 73 11.04 -16.75 -40.20
N LEU A 74 11.97 -17.66 -40.51
CA LEU A 74 12.76 -17.68 -41.74
C LEU A 74 13.17 -19.13 -42.02
N HIS A 75 12.54 -19.75 -43.02
CA HIS A 75 13.08 -20.64 -44.05
C HIS A 75 11.91 -21.14 -44.90
#